data_AF-A0A960C979-F1
#
_entry.id   AF-A0A960C979-F1
#
_cell.length_a   1.000
_cell.length_b   1.000
_cell.length_c   1.000
_cell.angle_alpha   90.00
_cell.angle_beta   90.00
_cell.angle_gamma   90.00
#
_symmetry.space_group_name_H-M   'P 1'
#
loop_
_entity.id
_entity.type
_entity.pdbx_description
1 polymer ?
#
loop_
_entity_poly.entity_id
_entity_poly.type
_entity_poly.pdbx_seq_one_letter_code
_entity_poly.pdbx_strand_id
1 'polypeptide(L)' 'MDAYEEEGIYLWDVAASLTLVVAAGGSFSMLRTRGEFEYHVSTSNGKLIL' A
#
# COMPACT_ATOMS: atom_id res chain seq x y z
N MET A 1 -2.16 7.23 -12.34
CA MET A 1 -1.35 7.21 -11.11
C MET A 1 -0.68 5.87 -11.09
N ASP A 2 0.65 5.85 -11.19
CA ASP A 2 1.39 4.62 -11.49
C ASP A 2 2.07 4.01 -10.25
N ALA A 3 2.29 4.81 -9.20
CA ALA A 3 2.70 4.38 -7.88
C ALA A 3 2.12 5.32 -6.80
N TYR A 4 1.84 4.76 -5.62
CA TYR A 4 1.47 5.50 -4.41
C TYR A 4 2.35 5.05 -3.26
N GLU A 5 2.87 5.99 -2.49
CA GLU A 5 3.64 5.76 -1.27
C GLU A 5 3.09 6.62 -0.15
N GLU A 6 2.86 6.01 1.01
CA GLU A 6 2.45 6.71 2.22
C GLU A 6 3.18 6.12 3.44
N GLU A 7 3.71 7.01 4.28
CA GLU A 7 4.44 6.66 5.50
C GLU A 7 3.55 6.88 6.72
N GLY A 8 3.43 5.87 7.57
CA GLY A 8 2.72 5.98 8.86
C GLY A 8 1.20 5.86 8.77
N ILE A 9 0.68 5.19 7.74
CA ILE A 9 -0.75 4.91 7.63
C ILE A 9 -1.13 3.74 8.54
N TYR A 10 -2.28 3.86 9.22
CA TYR A 10 -2.80 2.79 10.03
C TYR A 10 -3.42 1.70 9.16
N LEU A 11 -3.25 0.43 9.57
CA LEU A 11 -3.70 -0.73 8.80
C LEU A 11 -5.18 -0.65 8.36
N TRP A 12 -6.06 -0.13 9.21
CA TRP A 12 -7.48 -0.01 8.90
C TRP A 12 -7.80 1.08 7.86
N ASP A 13 -7.00 2.15 7.78
CA ASP A 13 -7.19 3.22 6.79
C ASP A 13 -6.82 2.75 5.38
N VAL A 14 -5.90 1.78 5.28
CA VAL A 14 -5.40 1.26 4.00
C VAL A 14 -6.04 -0.06 3.56
N ALA A 15 -6.68 -0.80 4.48
CA ALA A 15 -7.24 -2.15 4.22
C ALA A 15 -8.26 -2.20 3.06
N ALA A 16 -9.18 -1.22 3.01
CA ALA A 16 -10.18 -1.15 1.93
C ALA A 16 -9.53 -0.80 0.58
N SER A 17 -8.61 0.16 0.59
CA SER A 17 -7.89 0.64 -0.59
C SER A 17 -6.99 -0.45 -1.21
N LEU A 18 -6.30 -1.24 -0.38
CA LEU A 18 -5.48 -2.37 -0.85
C LEU A 18 -6.30 -3.45 -1.53
N THR A 19 -7.53 -3.69 -1.05
CA THR A 19 -8.45 -4.64 -1.67
C THR A 19 -8.79 -4.21 -3.11
N LEU A 20 -8.96 -2.90 -3.34
CA LEU A 20 -9.18 -2.35 -4.68
C LEU A 20 -7.95 -2.48 -5.58
N VAL A 21 -6.75 -2.23 -5.03
CA VAL A 21 -5.48 -2.39 -5.77
C VAL A 21 -5.32 -3.82 -6.27
N VAL A 22 -5.56 -4.81 -5.41
CA VAL A 22 -5.48 -6.23 -5.79
C VAL A 22 -6.57 -6.59 -6.80
N ALA A 23 -7.81 -6.14 -6.59
CA ALA A 23 -8.91 -6.39 -7.52
C ALA A 23 -8.67 -5.80 -8.92
N ALA A 24 -7.92 -4.69 -9.01
CA ALA A 24 -7.51 -4.07 -10.26
C ALA A 24 -6.27 -4.74 -10.92
N GLY A 25 -5.71 -5.79 -10.32
CA GLY A 25 -4.51 -6.48 -10.82
C GLY A 25 -3.19 -5.82 -10.45
N GLY A 26 -3.20 -4.88 -9.50
CA GLY A 26 -1.99 -4.28 -8.94
C GLY A 26 -1.36 -5.12 -7.84
N SER A 27 -0.22 -4.66 -7.33
CA SER A 27 0.50 -5.23 -6.20
C SER A 27 0.77 -4.16 -5.15
N PHE A 28 1.06 -4.60 -3.92
CA PHE A 28 1.43 -3.71 -2.84
C PHE A 28 2.49 -4.34 -1.93
N SER A 29 3.26 -3.50 -1.25
CA SER A 29 4.16 -3.87 -0.16
C SER A 29 3.75 -3.12 1.11
N MET A 30 3.94 -3.77 2.27
CA MET A 30 3.73 -3.14 3.57
C MET A 30 4.93 -3.41 4.46
N LEU A 31 5.51 -2.36 5.02
CA LEU A 31 6.58 -2.42 6.00
C LEU A 31 6.09 -1.81 7.30
N ARG A 32 6.11 -2.58 8.39
CA ARG A 32 5.69 -2.08 9.70
C ARG A 32 6.66 -0.98 10.15
N THR A 33 6.14 0.14 10.64
CA THR A 33 6.95 1.26 11.14
C THR A 33 6.97 1.26 12.67
N ARG A 34 6.96 2.43 13.32
CA ARG A 34 7.17 2.56 14.78
C ARG A 34 5.91 2.22 15.60
N GLY A 35 4.71 2.46 15.07
CA GLY A 35 3.45 2.12 15.73
C GLY A 35 3.04 0.66 15.58
N GLU A 36 2.27 0.13 16.55
CA GLU A 36 1.81 -1.27 16.54
C GLU A 36 0.99 -1.62 15.28
N PHE A 37 0.32 -0.62 14.71
CA PHE A 37 -0.52 -0.76 13.51
C PHE A 37 -0.16 0.24 12.42
N GLU A 38 1.00 0.90 12.52
CA GLU A 38 1.48 1.80 11.49
C GLU A 38 2.32 1.04 10.47
N TYR A 39 2.04 1.33 9.21
CA TYR A 39 2.73 0.73 8.07
C TYR A 39 3.15 1.82 7.09
N HIS A 40 4.29 1.59 6.46
CA HIS A 40 4.65 2.20 5.21
C HIS A 40 4.07 1.31 4.11
N VAL A 41 3.23 1.87 3.26
CA VAL A 41 2.53 1.12 2.21
C VAL A 41 2.92 1.68 0.86
N SER A 42 3.38 0.81 -0.03
CA SER A 42 3.64 1.14 -1.43
C SER A 42 2.70 0.31 -2.31
N THR A 43 2.07 0.93 -3.32
CA THR A 43 1.23 0.23 -4.29
C THR A 43 1.73 0.49 -5.71
N SER A 44 1.67 -0.53 -6.57
CA SER A 44 2.08 -0.47 -7.98
C SER A 44 1.03 -1.12 -8.88
N ASN A 45 0.85 -0.57 -10.07
CA ASN A 45 0.01 -1.15 -11.12
C ASN A 45 0.72 -2.29 -11.91
N GLY A 46 1.89 -2.75 -11.44
CA GLY A 46 2.68 -3.80 -12.07
C GLY A 46 3.44 -3.35 -13.33
N LYS A 47 3.24 -2.11 -13.79
CA LYS A 47 3.99 -1.51 -14.92
C LYS A 47 5.12 -0.61 -14.48
N LEU A 48 5.11 -0.16 -13.21
CA LEU A 48 6.23 0.51 -12.58
C LEU A 48 7.07 -0.50 -11.79
N ILE A 49 8.26 -0.76 -12.32
CA ILE A 49 9.37 -1.38 -11.58
C ILE A 49 10.02 -0.21 -10.82
N LEU A 50 9.84 -0.18 -9.50
CA LEU A 50 10.61 0.68 -8.60
C LEU A 50 12.03 0.13 -8.45
#